data_AF-A0A7S2NN50-F1
#
_entry.id   AF-A0A7S2NN50-F1
#
_cell.length_a   1.000
_cell.length_b   1.000
_cell.length_c   1.000
_cell.angle_alpha   90.00
_cell.angle_beta   90.00
_cell.angle_gamma   90.00
#
_symmetry.space_group_name_H-M   'P 1'
#
loop_
_entity.id
_entity.type
_entity.pdbx_description
1 polymer ?
#
loop_
_entity_poly.entity_id
_entity_poly.type
_entity_poly.pdbx_seq_one_letter_code
_entity_poly.pdbx_strand_id
1 'polypeptide(L)'
;CDMGDGEPLFKDFESADWALVQLRFELYMLQVAFKRDVDDPDRPGIPERHFFFYYNRYFGKHVSFEAFGCSSLVEVCNLVKDTAGLTDGLLTTPLAVEAEDQPSYFVKLTEKHRRERQRRIDAGD
;
A
#
# COMPACT_ATOMS: atom_id res chain seq x y z
N CYS A 1 9.96 -12.14 -12.55
CA CYS A 1 10.16 -11.01 -11.63
C CYS A 1 11.63 -10.64 -11.61
N ASP A 2 12.10 -10.06 -12.70
CA ASP A 2 13.48 -9.63 -12.91
C ASP A 2 13.39 -8.35 -13.77
N MET A 3 14.27 -7.38 -13.51
CA MET A 3 14.37 -6.14 -14.29
C MET A 3 15.35 -6.24 -15.48
N GLY A 4 15.92 -7.42 -15.74
CA GLY A 4 16.73 -7.72 -16.93
C GLY A 4 18.16 -8.19 -16.64
N ASP A 5 18.56 -8.26 -15.37
CA ASP A 5 19.95 -8.55 -14.95
C ASP A 5 20.10 -9.94 -14.28
N GLY A 6 19.03 -10.74 -14.20
CA GLY A 6 19.04 -12.10 -13.63
C GLY A 6 18.77 -12.16 -12.14
N GLU A 7 18.63 -11.03 -11.45
CA GLU A 7 18.48 -10.98 -9.98
C GLU A 7 17.02 -10.77 -9.54
N PRO A 8 16.56 -11.45 -8.47
CA PRO A 8 15.23 -11.23 -7.93
C PRO A 8 15.04 -9.78 -7.46
N LEU A 9 13.89 -9.19 -7.76
CA LEU A 9 13.55 -7.79 -7.38
C LEU A 9 13.64 -7.50 -5.87
N PHE A 10 13.54 -8.53 -5.04
CA PHE A 10 13.53 -8.44 -3.59
C PHE A 10 14.87 -8.87 -2.97
N LYS A 11 15.93 -9.04 -3.78
CA LYS A 11 17.24 -9.53 -3.31
C LYS A 11 17.79 -8.70 -2.14
N ASP A 12 17.62 -7.38 -2.20
CA ASP A 12 18.14 -6.44 -1.19
C ASP A 12 17.05 -5.96 -0.22
N PHE A 13 15.91 -6.66 -0.11
CA PHE A 13 14.84 -6.24 0.78
C PHE A 13 15.19 -6.49 2.24
N GLU A 14 15.00 -5.46 3.05
CA GLU A 14 15.01 -5.56 4.50
C GLU A 14 13.59 -5.81 5.04
N SER A 15 13.47 -6.03 6.36
CA SER A 15 12.17 -6.21 7.03
C SER A 15 11.22 -5.03 6.78
N ALA A 16 11.75 -3.81 6.73
CA ALA A 16 10.98 -2.60 6.43
C ALA A 16 10.42 -2.60 5.00
N ASP A 17 11.17 -3.11 4.02
CA ASP A 17 10.68 -3.20 2.64
C ASP A 17 9.54 -4.22 2.54
N TRP A 18 9.66 -5.36 3.22
CA TRP A 18 8.56 -6.33 3.31
C TRP A 18 7.32 -5.77 4.00
N ALA A 19 7.49 -4.99 5.08
CA ALA A 19 6.39 -4.30 5.74
C ALA A 19 5.68 -3.32 4.79
N LEU A 20 6.43 -2.61 3.95
CA LEU A 20 5.87 -1.72 2.94
C LEU A 20 5.17 -2.46 1.79
N VAL A 21 5.68 -3.63 1.35
CA VAL A 21 4.95 -4.50 0.40
C VAL A 21 3.61 -4.91 0.99
N GLN A 22 3.63 -5.39 2.23
CA GLN A 22 2.43 -5.83 2.93
C GLN A 22 1.43 -4.69 3.08
N LEU A 23 1.89 -3.51 3.51
CA LEU A 23 1.03 -2.33 3.66
C LEU A 23 0.38 -1.92 2.34
N ARG A 24 1.15 -1.87 1.24
CA ARG A 24 0.63 -1.59 -0.11
C ARG A 24 -0.46 -2.58 -0.51
N PHE A 25 -0.17 -3.87 -0.37
CA PHE A 25 -1.10 -4.94 -0.72
C PHE A 25 -2.39 -4.85 0.11
N GLU A 26 -2.28 -4.70 1.43
CA GLU A 26 -3.44 -4.70 2.32
C GLU A 26 -4.33 -3.48 2.12
N LEU A 27 -3.76 -2.28 1.96
CA LEU A 27 -4.56 -1.09 1.70
C LEU A 27 -5.25 -1.15 0.33
N TYR A 28 -4.60 -1.74 -0.68
CA TYR A 28 -5.24 -1.96 -1.98
C TYR A 28 -6.38 -2.98 -1.88
N MET A 29 -6.10 -4.16 -1.30
CA MET A 29 -7.09 -5.23 -1.17
C MET A 29 -8.28 -4.84 -0.29
N LEU A 30 -8.07 -4.02 0.73
CA LEU A 30 -9.14 -3.47 1.57
C LEU A 30 -10.17 -2.71 0.74
N GLN A 31 -9.71 -1.89 -0.20
CA GLN A 31 -10.58 -1.09 -1.07
C GLN A 31 -11.30 -1.95 -2.11
N VAL A 32 -10.59 -2.92 -2.69
CA VAL A 32 -11.17 -3.89 -3.64
C VAL A 32 -12.26 -4.71 -2.96
N ALA A 33 -11.99 -5.24 -1.76
CA ALA A 33 -12.94 -6.02 -0.98
C ALA A 33 -14.15 -5.17 -0.57
N PHE A 34 -13.94 -3.93 -0.12
CA PHE A 34 -15.03 -3.02 0.24
C PHE A 34 -15.93 -2.72 -0.96
N LYS A 35 -15.37 -2.40 -2.12
CA LYS A 35 -16.16 -2.12 -3.33
C LYS A 35 -17.04 -3.31 -3.72
N ARG A 36 -16.53 -4.54 -3.58
CA ARG A 36 -17.28 -5.77 -3.86
C ARG A 36 -18.35 -6.09 -2.82
N ASP A 37 -18.08 -5.85 -1.53
CA ASP A 37 -19.02 -6.14 -0.43
C ASP A 37 -20.16 -5.11 -0.39
N VAL A 38 -19.86 -3.84 -0.67
CA VAL A 38 -20.83 -2.74 -0.62
C VAL A 38 -21.64 -2.64 -1.91
N ASP A 39 -21.01 -2.84 -3.07
CA ASP A 39 -21.65 -2.84 -4.41
C ASP A 39 -22.62 -1.65 -4.63
N ASP A 40 -22.26 -0.47 -4.11
CA ASP A 40 -23.07 0.75 -4.13
C ASP A 40 -22.26 1.90 -4.75
N PRO A 41 -22.66 2.43 -5.92
CA PRO A 41 -21.99 3.56 -6.57
C PRO A 41 -21.92 4.83 -5.71
N ASP A 42 -22.86 5.03 -4.78
CA ASP A 42 -22.87 6.19 -3.87
C ASP A 42 -21.86 6.03 -2.71
N ARG A 43 -21.19 4.88 -2.61
CA ARG A 43 -20.14 4.58 -1.62
C ARG A 43 -18.84 4.20 -2.32
N PRO A 44 -18.18 5.15 -3.00
CA PRO A 44 -17.04 4.86 -3.88
C PRO A 44 -15.76 4.44 -3.15
N GLY A 45 -15.69 4.62 -1.82
CA GLY A 45 -14.53 4.28 -1.00
C GLY A 45 -14.86 4.19 0.49
N ILE A 46 -13.86 3.85 1.29
CA ILE A 46 -14.02 3.63 2.73
C ILE A 46 -13.88 4.95 3.47
N PRO A 47 -14.88 5.41 4.25
CA PRO A 47 -14.70 6.56 5.11
C PRO A 47 -13.59 6.32 6.14
N GLU A 48 -12.70 7.29 6.32
CA GLU A 48 -11.55 7.21 7.24
C GLU A 48 -11.97 6.75 8.64
N ARG A 49 -13.08 7.28 9.16
CA ARG A 49 -13.66 6.89 10.46
C ARG A 49 -14.03 5.39 10.58
N HIS A 50 -14.22 4.71 9.45
CA HIS A 50 -14.56 3.28 9.39
C HIS A 50 -13.38 2.42 8.93
N PHE A 51 -12.21 3.02 8.70
CA PHE A 51 -11.01 2.30 8.24
C PHE A 51 -10.67 1.11 9.13
N PHE A 52 -10.50 1.33 10.43
CA PHE A 52 -10.14 0.25 11.37
C PHE A 52 -11.20 -0.85 11.45
N PHE A 53 -12.48 -0.49 11.31
CA PHE A 53 -13.58 -1.45 11.29
C PHE A 53 -13.45 -2.38 10.08
N TYR A 54 -13.31 -1.84 8.87
CA TYR A 54 -13.19 -2.66 7.66
C TYR A 54 -11.87 -3.42 7.58
N TYR A 55 -10.77 -2.81 8.05
CA TYR A 55 -9.48 -3.48 8.11
C TYR A 55 -9.55 -4.73 9.01
N ASN A 56 -10.17 -4.62 10.20
CA ASN A 56 -10.38 -5.78 11.07
C ASN A 56 -11.39 -6.78 10.50
N ARG A 57 -12.49 -6.29 9.90
CA ARG A 57 -13.52 -7.14 9.28
C ARG A 57 -12.95 -8.06 8.20
N TYR A 58 -12.08 -7.55 7.33
CA TYR A 58 -11.57 -8.33 6.20
C TYR A 58 -10.26 -9.08 6.50
N PHE A 59 -9.39 -8.56 7.37
CA PHE A 59 -8.10 -9.21 7.66
C PHE A 59 -8.03 -9.91 9.02
N GLY A 60 -9.02 -9.73 9.89
CA GLY A 60 -9.04 -10.33 11.24
C GLY A 60 -7.94 -9.82 12.17
N LYS A 61 -7.33 -8.67 11.86
CA LYS A 61 -6.22 -8.08 12.63
C LYS A 61 -6.34 -6.56 12.71
N HIS A 62 -5.53 -5.94 13.56
CA HIS A 62 -5.37 -4.49 13.63
C HIS A 62 -4.08 -4.08 12.92
N VAL A 63 -4.11 -2.92 12.25
CA VAL A 63 -2.90 -2.26 11.75
C VAL A 63 -2.40 -1.27 12.80
N SER A 64 -1.09 -1.26 13.04
CA SER A 64 -0.44 -0.25 13.88
C SER A 64 0.25 0.77 12.97
N PHE A 65 -0.23 2.02 13.01
CA PHE A 65 0.42 3.11 12.28
C PHE A 65 1.78 3.48 12.89
N GLU A 66 1.90 3.34 14.21
CA GLU A 66 3.13 3.60 14.96
C GLU A 66 4.28 2.69 14.51
N ALA A 67 3.98 1.45 14.09
CA ALA A 67 4.97 0.54 13.54
C ALA A 67 5.62 1.06 12.24
N PHE A 68 4.97 2.01 11.56
CA PHE A 68 5.49 2.71 10.38
C PHE A 68 5.98 4.13 10.70
N GLY A 69 6.04 4.52 11.98
CA GLY A 69 6.37 5.89 12.38
C GLY A 69 5.30 6.91 12.02
N CYS A 70 4.04 6.47 11.86
CA CYS A 70 2.91 7.32 11.50
C CYS A 70 1.90 7.42 12.66
N SER A 71 1.18 8.54 12.70
CA SER A 71 0.16 8.88 13.70
C SER A 71 -1.26 8.95 13.11
N SER A 72 -1.41 8.92 11.79
CA SER A 72 -2.69 9.04 11.09
C SER A 72 -2.77 8.18 9.83
N LEU A 73 -4.00 7.92 9.35
CA LEU A 73 -4.21 7.20 8.09
C LEU A 73 -3.61 7.97 6.90
N VAL A 74 -3.67 9.30 6.95
CA VAL A 74 -3.06 10.19 5.95
C VAL A 74 -1.55 9.95 5.86
N GLU A 75 -0.85 9.94 6.99
CA GLU A 75 0.61 9.68 7.02
C GLU A 75 0.95 8.28 6.51
N VAL A 76 0.17 7.27 6.88
CA VAL A 76 0.34 5.91 6.35
C VAL A 76 0.13 5.86 4.84
N CYS A 77 -0.92 6.51 4.32
CA CYS A 77 -1.15 6.59 2.87
C CYS A 77 0.00 7.31 2.15
N ASN A 78 0.62 8.32 2.77
CA ASN A 78 1.76 9.02 2.17
C ASN A 78 2.98 8.11 1.96
N LEU A 79 3.18 7.08 2.79
CA LEU A 79 4.23 6.07 2.60
C LEU A 79 4.01 5.17 1.38
N VAL A 80 2.75 5.02 0.97
CA VAL A 80 2.31 4.08 -0.08
C VAL A 80 1.36 4.76 -1.07
N LYS A 81 1.65 6.02 -1.39
CA LYS A 81 0.85 6.89 -2.27
C LYS A 81 0.64 6.34 -3.68
N ASP A 82 1.42 5.32 -4.07
CA ASP A 82 1.30 4.61 -5.33
C ASP A 82 0.18 3.55 -5.34
N THR A 83 -0.35 3.17 -4.17
CA THR A 83 -1.42 2.17 -4.04
C THR A 83 -2.64 2.63 -3.24
N ALA A 84 -2.45 3.59 -2.33
CA ALA A 84 -3.52 4.11 -1.48
C ALA A 84 -3.39 5.63 -1.28
N GLY A 85 -4.53 6.30 -1.17
CA GLY A 85 -4.64 7.73 -0.89
C GLY A 85 -5.91 8.02 -0.09
N LEU A 86 -5.99 9.24 0.44
CA LEU A 86 -7.19 9.75 1.08
C LEU A 86 -7.70 10.94 0.27
N THR A 87 -8.95 10.89 -0.19
CA THR A 87 -9.60 11.96 -0.95
C THR A 87 -10.97 12.23 -0.32
N ASP A 88 -11.20 13.46 0.12
CA ASP A 88 -12.44 13.87 0.79
C ASP A 88 -12.85 12.95 1.97
N GLY A 89 -11.85 12.47 2.72
CA GLY A 89 -12.05 11.55 3.86
C GLY A 89 -12.39 10.11 3.47
N LEU A 90 -12.26 9.74 2.19
CA LEU A 90 -12.43 8.39 1.67
C LEU A 90 -11.08 7.80 1.29
N LEU A 91 -10.85 6.54 1.68
CA LEU A 91 -9.71 5.76 1.19
C LEU A 91 -9.94 5.41 -0.28
N THR A 92 -9.00 5.83 -1.12
CA THR A 92 -9.01 5.66 -2.58
C THR A 92 -7.70 5.05 -3.05
N THR A 93 -7.69 4.55 -4.29
CA THR A 93 -6.50 3.96 -4.92
C THR A 93 -6.21 4.71 -6.21
N PRO A 94 -4.97 5.13 -6.45
CA PRO A 94 -4.56 5.73 -7.71
C PRO A 94 -4.23 4.68 -8.77
N LEU A 95 -4.27 3.38 -8.44
CA LEU A 95 -4.02 2.33 -9.41
C LEU A 95 -5.16 2.25 -10.42
N ALA A 96 -4.81 2.46 -11.69
CA ALA A 96 -5.71 2.25 -12.82
C ALA A 96 -5.78 0.77 -13.28
N VAL A 97 -4.94 -0.10 -12.69
CA VAL A 97 -4.85 -1.52 -13.02
C VAL A 97 -5.45 -2.38 -11.91
N GLU A 98 -6.06 -3.49 -12.30
CA GLU A 98 -6.48 -4.55 -11.37
C GLU A 98 -5.25 -5.36 -10.96
N ALA A 99 -4.74 -5.09 -9.76
CA ALA A 99 -3.50 -5.65 -9.22
C ALA A 99 -3.75 -6.74 -8.16
N GLU A 100 -5.01 -7.13 -7.93
CA GLU A 100 -5.41 -8.06 -6.87
C GLU A 100 -4.75 -9.44 -6.98
N ASP A 101 -4.66 -9.96 -8.20
CA ASP A 101 -4.01 -11.24 -8.50
C ASP A 101 -2.53 -11.07 -8.88
N GLN A 102 -1.95 -9.89 -8.62
CA GLN A 102 -0.58 -9.55 -8.99
C GLN A 102 0.28 -9.15 -7.79
N PRO A 103 0.58 -10.04 -6.83
CA PRO A 103 1.47 -9.75 -5.70
C PRO A 103 2.83 -9.17 -6.13
N SER A 104 3.34 -9.61 -7.28
CA SER A 104 4.61 -9.11 -7.84
C SER A 104 4.60 -7.62 -8.17
N TYR A 105 3.42 -7.02 -8.39
CA TYR A 105 3.28 -5.60 -8.66
C TYR A 105 3.68 -4.77 -7.44
N PHE A 106 3.25 -5.16 -6.24
CA PHE A 106 3.60 -4.49 -4.99
C PHE A 106 5.10 -4.62 -4.66
N VAL A 107 5.71 -5.76 -5.00
CA VAL A 107 7.17 -5.94 -4.88
C VAL A 107 7.92 -4.99 -5.81
N LYS A 108 7.48 -4.83 -7.07
CA LYS A 108 8.08 -3.88 -8.02
C LYS A 108 7.99 -2.44 -7.53
N LEU A 109 6.86 -2.04 -6.95
CA LEU A 109 6.65 -0.71 -6.40
C LEU A 109 7.57 -0.44 -5.21
N THR A 110 7.67 -1.40 -4.27
CA THR A 110 8.60 -1.27 -3.14
C THR A 110 10.05 -1.21 -3.60
N GLU A 111 10.48 -2.05 -4.54
CA GLU A 111 11.87 -2.03 -5.03
C GLU A 111 12.20 -0.70 -5.74
N LYS A 112 11.26 -0.16 -6.53
CA LYS A 112 11.41 1.17 -7.12
C LYS A 112 11.62 2.23 -6.04
N HIS A 113 10.78 2.23 -5.00
CA HIS A 113 10.88 3.18 -3.89
C HIS A 113 12.19 3.03 -3.10
N ARG A 114 12.66 1.79 -2.86
CA ARG A 114 13.95 1.52 -2.21
C ARG A 114 15.12 2.08 -3.02
N ARG A 115 15.16 1.83 -4.34
CA ARG A 115 16.18 2.38 -5.25
C ARG A 115 16.15 3.90 -5.29
N GLU A 116 14.95 4.51 -5.29
CA GLU A 116 14.81 5.97 -5.24
C GLU A 116 15.38 6.57 -3.95
N ARG A 117 15.13 5.95 -2.78
CA ARG A 117 15.76 6.36 -1.52
C ARG A 117 17.27 6.23 -1.57
N GLN A 118 17.79 5.09 -2.05
CA GLN A 118 19.23 4.87 -2.14
C GLN A 118 19.90 5.94 -3.02
N ARG A 119 19.31 6.25 -4.18
CA ARG A 119 19.82 7.30 -5.08
C ARG A 119 19.84 8.69 -4.45
N ARG A 120 18.90 9.02 -3.57
CA ARG A 120 18.89 10.32 -2.85
C ARG A 120 20.03 10.38 -1.82
N ILE A 121 20.21 9.30 -1.07
CA ILE A 121 21.32 9.15 -0.11
C ILE A 121 22.66 9.26 -0.84
N ASP A 122 22.82 8.54 -1.96
CA ASP A 122 24.05 8.57 -2.77
C ASP A 122 24.31 9.96 -3.38
N ALA A 123 23.25 10.76 -3.59
CA ALA A 123 23.32 12.14 -4.07
C ALA A 123 23.53 13.19 -2.95
N GLY A 124 23.50 12.78 -1.67
CA GLY A 124 23.75 13.64 -0.51
C GLY A 124 22.53 14.38 0.04
N ASP A 125 21.31 13.93 -0.26
CA ASP A 125 20.03 14.35 0.37
C ASP A 125 19.64 13.36 1.47
#